data_AF-A0A8S3AUD2-F1
#
_entry.id   AF-A0A8S3AUD2-F1
#
_cell.length_a   1.000
_cell.length_b   1.000
_cell.length_c   1.000
_cell.angle_alpha   90.00
_cell.angle_beta   90.00
_cell.angle_gamma   90.00
#
_symmetry.space_group_name_H-M   'P 1'
#
loop_
_entity.id
_entity.type
_entity.pdbx_description
1 polymer ?
#
loop_
_entity_poly.entity_id
_entity_poly.type
_entity_poly.pdbx_seq_one_letter_code
_entity_poly.pdbx_strand_id
1 'polypeptide(L)' 'RDELREMNPRYTGSVDLTVITFIPRTLRGYLPERTQESAVVLLEQLLKYIPNKRLTCQAALASDFFTELKQNSILLPNKC' A
#
# COMPACT_ATOMS: atom_id res chain seq x y z
N ARG A 1 2.10 18.54 4.03
CA ARG A 1 1.12 19.58 3.60
C ARG A 1 0.82 19.47 2.11
N ASP A 2 1.81 19.22 1.26
CA ASP A 2 1.59 19.03 -0.19
C ASP A 2 0.73 17.80 -0.50
N GLU A 3 0.92 16.69 0.22
CA GLU A 3 0.08 15.49 0.05
C GLU A 3 -1.40 15.73 0.31
N LEU A 4 -1.75 16.56 1.31
CA LEU A 4 -3.15 16.89 1.63
C LEU A 4 -3.80 17.71 0.50
N ARG A 5 -3.03 18.59 -0.12
CA ARG A 5 -3.48 19.38 -1.27
C ARG A 5 -3.70 18.49 -2.49
N GLU A 6 -2.78 17.56 -2.75
CA GLU A 6 -2.89 16.58 -3.83
C GLU A 6 -4.04 15.59 -3.61
N MET A 7 -4.34 15.24 -2.34
CA MET A 7 -5.50 14.42 -1.99
C MET A 7 -6.82 15.16 -2.25
N ASN A 8 -6.92 16.40 -1.79
CA ASN A 8 -8.06 17.27 -2.08
C ASN A 8 -7.67 18.74 -1.92
N PRO A 9 -7.68 19.54 -3.00
CA PRO A 9 -7.33 20.95 -2.95
C PRO A 9 -8.24 21.80 -2.05
N ARG A 10 -9.43 21.29 -1.67
CA ARG A 10 -10.37 22.00 -0.79
C ARG A 10 -10.02 21.95 0.69
N TYR A 11 -8.99 21.20 1.10
CA TYR A 11 -8.53 21.14 2.49
C TYR A 11 -7.76 22.39 2.96
N THR A 12 -7.81 23.50 2.22
CA THR A 12 -6.95 24.69 2.39
C THR A 12 -7.36 25.69 3.47
N GLY A 13 -8.25 25.36 4.42
CA GLY A 13 -8.56 26.36 5.47
C GLY A 13 -9.55 26.01 6.56
N SER A 14 -10.25 24.88 6.49
CA SER A 14 -11.31 24.54 7.47
C SER A 14 -11.12 23.21 8.19
N VAL A 15 -10.05 22.47 7.89
CA VAL A 15 -9.72 21.27 8.65
C VAL A 15 -8.82 21.73 9.79
N ASP A 16 -9.37 21.74 11.00
CA ASP A 16 -8.61 21.92 12.23
C ASP A 16 -7.73 20.69 12.43
N LEU A 17 -6.68 20.66 11.63
CA LEU A 17 -5.64 19.69 11.67
C LEU A 17 -4.76 20.10 12.84
N THR A 18 -5.24 19.85 14.07
CA THR A 18 -4.35 19.52 15.18
C THR A 18 -3.64 18.22 14.79
N VAL A 19 -2.77 18.29 13.78
CA VAL A 19 -1.90 17.20 13.38
C VAL A 19 -0.98 17.05 14.57
N ILE A 20 -1.33 16.11 15.44
CA ILE A 20 -0.34 15.49 16.30
C ILE A 20 0.78 15.12 15.35
N THR A 21 1.95 15.73 15.50
CA THR A 21 3.12 15.49 14.65
C THR A 21 3.50 14.02 14.79
N PHE A 22 2.91 13.21 13.93
CA PHE A 22 3.08 11.78 13.91
C PHE A 22 4.15 11.45 12.88
N ILE A 23 5.24 10.86 13.35
CA ILE A 23 6.29 10.34 12.47
C ILE A 23 5.86 8.90 12.12
N PRO A 24 5.46 8.62 10.87
CA PRO A 24 5.05 7.28 10.49
C PRO A 24 6.24 6.33 10.57
N ARG A 25 6.03 5.12 11.11
CA ARG A 25 6.98 4.03 10.95
C ARG A 25 6.95 3.51 9.51
N THR A 26 7.99 2.81 9.09
CA THR A 26 7.94 2.01 7.86
C THR A 26 6.79 1.00 7.94
N LEU A 27 6.18 0.66 6.80
CA LEU A 27 5.03 -0.26 6.78
C LEU A 27 5.38 -1.60 7.43
N ARG A 28 6.62 -2.07 7.23
CA ARG A 28 7.17 -3.26 7.86
C ARG A 28 7.02 -3.27 9.39
N GLY A 29 7.15 -2.11 10.05
CA GLY A 29 7.01 -1.99 11.50
C GLY A 29 5.60 -2.22 12.04
N TYR A 30 4.60 -2.33 11.17
CA TYR A 30 3.20 -2.64 11.52
C TYR A 30 2.79 -4.08 11.17
N LEU A 31 3.63 -4.82 10.45
CA LEU A 31 3.30 -6.15 9.93
C LEU A 31 4.00 -7.24 10.75
N PRO A 32 3.42 -8.45 10.83
CA PRO A 32 4.10 -9.61 11.42
C PRO A 32 5.44 -9.91 10.73
N GLU A 33 6.41 -10.42 11.48
CA GLU A 33 7.74 -10.73 10.95
C GLU A 33 7.70 -11.78 9.81
N ARG A 34 6.76 -12.72 9.88
CA ARG A 34 6.56 -13.75 8.83
C ARG A 34 5.92 -13.22 7.54
N THR A 35 5.52 -11.95 7.48
CA THR A 35 4.94 -11.39 6.25
C THR A 35 6.00 -11.35 5.16
N GLN A 36 5.65 -11.90 3.99
CA GLN A 36 6.52 -11.93 2.82
C GLN A 36 6.87 -10.52 2.34
N GLU A 37 8.15 -10.30 2.01
CA GLU A 37 8.64 -8.96 1.63
C GLU A 37 7.96 -8.42 0.37
N SER A 38 7.67 -9.26 -0.62
CA SER A 38 6.93 -8.86 -1.83
C SER A 38 5.52 -8.33 -1.53
N ALA A 39 4.87 -8.83 -0.47
CA ALA A 39 3.59 -8.31 0.00
C ALA A 39 3.74 -6.91 0.62
N VAL A 40 4.80 -6.70 1.41
CA VAL A 40 5.12 -5.40 2.01
C VAL A 40 5.35 -4.36 0.91
N VAL A 41 6.19 -4.69 -0.07
CA VAL A 41 6.49 -3.82 -1.22
C VAL A 41 5.22 -3.47 -2.00
N LEU A 42 4.37 -4.45 -2.29
CA LEU A 42 3.10 -4.20 -2.99
C LEU A 42 2.20 -3.22 -2.21
N LEU A 43 2.06 -3.42 -0.89
CA LEU A 43 1.26 -2.54 -0.04
C LEU A 43 1.84 -1.13 0.04
N GLU A 44 3.17 -0.98 0.13
CA GLU A 44 3.81 0.33 0.17
C GLU A 44 3.55 1.15 -1.10
N GLN A 45 3.36 0.49 -2.24
CA GLN A 45 3.06 1.13 -3.53
C GLN A 45 1.55 1.43 -3.70
N LEU A 46 0.67 0.70 -2.99
CA LEU A 46 -0.78 0.93 -3.01
C LEU A 46 -1.22 2.00 -1.99
N LEU A 47 -0.65 1.96 -0.79
CA LEU A 47 -1.04 2.79 0.36
C LEU A 47 -0.30 4.14 0.35
N LYS A 48 -0.40 4.88 -0.76
CA LYS A 48 0.11 6.25 -0.86
C LYS A 48 -0.99 7.27 -0.55
N TYR A 49 -0.64 8.33 0.19
CA TYR A 49 -1.55 9.46 0.42
C TYR A 49 -1.99 10.09 -0.91
N ILE A 50 -1.03 10.44 -1.77
CA ILE A 50 -1.28 11.01 -3.09
C ILE A 50 -1.93 9.96 -4.01
N PRO A 51 -3.16 10.19 -4.52
CA PRO A 51 -3.89 9.20 -5.33
C PRO A 51 -3.13 8.76 -6.59
N ASN A 52 -2.53 9.70 -7.32
CA ASN A 52 -1.84 9.44 -8.58
C ASN A 52 -0.49 8.72 -8.41
N LYS A 53 -0.02 8.54 -7.17
CA LYS A 53 1.20 7.78 -6.86
C LYS A 53 0.91 6.32 -6.53
N ARG A 54 -0.37 5.93 -6.42
CA ARG A 54 -0.76 4.54 -6.17
C ARG A 54 -0.55 3.72 -7.45
N LEU A 55 -0.19 2.45 -7.28
CA LEU A 55 -0.17 1.50 -8.39
C LEU A 55 -1.55 1.41 -9.07
N THR A 56 -1.54 1.29 -10.40
CA THR A 56 -2.73 0.92 -11.16
C THR A 56 -3.05 -0.56 -10.98
N CYS A 57 -4.28 -0.97 -11.27
CA CYS A 57 -4.67 -2.38 -11.18
C CYS A 57 -3.78 -3.29 -12.03
N GLN A 58 -3.48 -2.89 -13.26
CA GLN A 58 -2.62 -3.68 -14.16
C GLN A 58 -1.19 -3.81 -13.62
N ALA A 59 -0.62 -2.73 -13.09
CA ALA A 59 0.72 -2.77 -12.53
C ALA A 59 0.76 -3.58 -11.22
N ALA A 60 -0.30 -3.54 -10.41
CA ALA A 60 -0.42 -4.38 -9.22
C ALA A 60 -0.46 -5.88 -9.56
N LEU A 61 -1.17 -6.28 -10.63
CA LEU A 61 -1.19 -7.67 -11.11
C LEU A 61 0.19 -8.15 -11.61
N ALA A 62 1.04 -7.23 -12.07
CA ALA A 62 2.39 -7.55 -12.49
C ALA A 62 3.35 -7.79 -11.31
N SER A 63 2.96 -7.45 -10.07
CA SER A 63 3.78 -7.58 -8.86
C SER A 63 4.35 -8.98 -8.65
N ASP A 64 5.57 -9.03 -8.10
CA ASP A 64 6.25 -10.26 -7.71
C ASP A 64 5.50 -11.05 -6.63
N PHE A 65 4.64 -10.36 -5.86
CA PHE A 65 3.77 -11.01 -4.89
C PHE A 65 2.87 -12.08 -5.54
N PHE A 66 2.43 -11.87 -6.78
CA PHE A 66 1.57 -12.80 -7.51
C PHE A 66 2.34 -13.77 -8.42
N THR A 67 3.67 -13.84 -8.32
CA THR A 67 4.47 -14.73 -9.18
C THR A 67 4.14 -16.20 -8.97
N GLU A 68 3.79 -16.61 -7.76
CA GLU A 68 3.35 -17.99 -7.47
C GLU A 68 2.12 -18.36 -8.29
N LEU A 69 1.15 -17.45 -8.40
CA LEU A 69 -0.09 -17.66 -9.17
C LEU A 69 0.15 -17.80 -10.69
N LYS A 70 1.31 -17.38 -11.18
CA LYS A 70 1.70 -17.50 -12.60
C LYS A 70 2.30 -18.88 -12.92
N GLN A 71 2.52 -19.73 -11.91
CA GLN A 71 3.08 -21.06 -12.11
C GLN A 71 2.01 -22.04 -12.60
N ASN A 72 2.32 -22.81 -13.66
CA ASN A 72 1.41 -23.80 -14.23
C ASN A 72 1.09 -24.98 -13.29
N SER A 73 1.82 -25.11 -12.18
CA SER A 73 1.70 -26.20 -11.22
C SER A 73 1.08 -25.79 -9.89
N ILE A 74 0.58 -24.55 -9.75
CA ILE A 74 -0.02 -24.13 -8.50
C ILE A 74 -1.33 -24.89 -8.25
N LEU A 75 -1.50 -25.38 -7.03
CA LEU A 75 -2.69 -26.07 -6.58
C LEU A 75 -3.35 -25.24 -5.48
N LEU A 76 -4.68 -25.28 -5.43
CA LEU A 76 -5.39 -24.72 -4.30
C LEU A 76 -5.12 -25.57 -3.04
N PRO A 77 -5.05 -24.96 -1.85
CA PRO A 77 -4.99 -25.74 -0.61
C PRO A 77 -6.18 -26.69 -0.53
N ASN A 78 -5.91 -27.97 -0.25
CA ASN A 78 -6.98 -28.93 0.02
C ASN A 78 -7.72 -28.48 1.29
N LYS A 79 -9.05 -28.55 1.28
CA LYS A 79 -9.86 -28.21 2.46
C LYS A 79 -9.35 -29.05 3.66
N CYS A 80 -8.94 -28.37 4.73
CA CYS A 80 -8.64 -28.99 6.01
C CYS A 80 -9.89 -29.66 6.59
#